data_AF-A0A0F8X3I9-F1
#
_entry.id   AF-A0A0F8X3I9-F1
#
_cell.length_a   1.000
_cell.length_b   1.000
_cell.length_c   1.000
_cell.angle_alpha   90.00
_cell.angle_beta   90.00
_cell.angle_gamma   90.00
#
_symmetry.space_group_name_H-M   'P 1'
#
loop_
_entity.id
_entity.type
_entity.pdbx_description
1 polymer ?
#
loop_
_entity_poly.entity_id
_entity_poly.type
_entity_poly.pdbx_seq_one_letter_code
_entity_poly.pdbx_strand_id
1 'polypeptide(L)' 'MVKILGLETENQEIEEEIRETAKKLLAEKQVDVIIGYTTGTLPLTSSPIMIRNEEDVDKLIWNNLCYVNLA' A
#
# COMPACT_ATOMS: atom_id res chain seq x y z
N MET A 1 -22.86 1.50 -13.27
CA MET A 1 -22.89 1.98 -11.87
C MET A 1 -22.61 0.86 -10.86
N VAL A 2 -22.99 -0.41 -11.11
CA VAL A 2 -22.76 -1.54 -10.17
C VAL A 2 -21.31 -2.08 -10.16
N LYS A 3 -20.58 -2.06 -11.29
CA LYS A 3 -19.20 -2.59 -11.36
C LYS A 3 -18.13 -1.79 -10.60
N ILE A 4 -18.37 -0.50 -10.35
CA ILE A 4 -17.37 0.39 -9.71
C ILE A 4 -17.27 0.11 -8.20
N LEU A 5 -18.40 -0.21 -7.54
CA LEU A 5 -18.38 -0.54 -6.11
C LEU A 5 -17.54 -1.78 -5.79
N GLY A 6 -17.61 -2.82 -6.64
CA GLY A 6 -16.84 -4.05 -6.40
C GLY A 6 -15.32 -3.85 -6.45
N LEU A 7 -14.84 -3.00 -7.37
CA LEU A 7 -13.41 -2.70 -7.51
C LEU A 7 -12.86 -1.85 -6.36
N GLU A 8 -13.68 -0.96 -5.80
CA GLU A 8 -13.29 -0.15 -4.65
C GLU A 8 -13.16 -1.03 -3.39
N THR A 9 -14.12 -1.94 -3.17
CA THR A 9 -14.05 -2.92 -2.08
C THR A 9 -12.84 -3.85 -2.20
N GLU A 10 -12.59 -4.41 -3.38
CA GLU A 10 -11.43 -5.29 -3.61
C GLU A 10 -10.10 -4.57 -3.35
N ASN A 11 -9.97 -3.31 -3.79
CA ASN A 11 -8.76 -2.52 -3.52
C ASN A 11 -8.57 -2.26 -2.01
N GLN A 12 -9.65 -2.01 -1.27
CA GLN A 12 -9.60 -1.82 0.18
C GLN A 12 -9.17 -3.10 0.89
N GLU A 13 -9.72 -4.25 0.52
CA GLU A 13 -9.33 -5.56 1.09
C GLU A 13 -7.83 -5.85 0.86
N ILE A 14 -7.33 -5.59 -0.36
CA ILE A 14 -5.90 -5.75 -0.68
C ILE A 14 -5.05 -4.75 0.12
N GLU A 15 -5.49 -3.50 0.25
CA GLU A 15 -4.78 -2.47 1.03
C GLU A 15 -4.63 -2.89 2.50
N GLU A 16 -5.70 -3.42 3.09
CA GLU A 16 -5.69 -3.96 4.46
C GLU A 16 -4.73 -5.15 4.59
N GLU A 17 -4.80 -6.14 3.70
CA GLU A 17 -3.93 -7.32 3.73
C GLU A 17 -2.44 -6.94 3.59
N ILE A 18 -2.11 -5.99 2.71
CA ILE A 18 -0.76 -5.46 2.54
C ILE A 18 -0.28 -4.81 3.84
N ARG A 19 -1.10 -3.97 4.47
CA ARG A 19 -0.75 -3.28 5.72
C ARG A 19 -0.54 -4.26 6.88
N GLU A 20 -1.44 -5.22 7.05
CA GLU A 20 -1.32 -6.26 8.09
C GLU A 20 -0.06 -7.10 7.92
N THR A 21 0.21 -7.53 6.68
CA THR A 21 1.41 -8.31 6.35
C THR A 21 2.68 -7.50 6.56
N ALA A 22 2.73 -6.25 6.08
CA ALA A 22 3.88 -5.36 6.26
C ALA A 22 4.16 -5.11 7.75
N LYS A 23 3.10 -4.86 8.54
CA LYS A 23 3.21 -4.65 9.98
C LYS A 23 3.83 -5.85 10.67
N LYS A 24 3.32 -7.05 10.39
CA LYS A 24 3.82 -8.29 10.96
C LYS A 24 5.30 -8.53 10.61
N LEU A 25 5.67 -8.37 9.34
CA LEU A 25 7.05 -8.59 8.88
C LEU A 25 8.05 -7.65 9.56
N LEU A 26 7.68 -6.37 9.74
CA LEU A 26 8.51 -5.38 10.43
C LEU A 26 8.58 -5.64 11.95
N ALA A 27 7.43 -5.93 12.58
CA ALA A 27 7.34 -6.23 14.01
C ALA A 27 8.17 -7.45 14.41
N GLU A 28 8.11 -8.50 13.59
CA GLU A 28 8.86 -9.74 13.77
C GLU A 28 10.31 -9.63 13.28
N LYS A 29 10.73 -8.46 12.75
CA LYS A 29 12.07 -8.18 12.20
C LYS A 29 12.51 -9.18 11.12
N GLN A 30 11.55 -9.68 10.34
CA GLN A 30 11.83 -10.55 9.19
C GLN A 30 12.41 -9.76 8.01
N VAL A 31 12.14 -8.45 7.96
CA VAL A 31 12.63 -7.51 6.95
C VAL A 31 13.06 -6.20 7.62
N ASP A 32 14.03 -5.51 7.00
CA ASP A 32 14.46 -4.17 7.46
C ASP A 32 13.65 -3.03 6.84
N VAL A 33 13.09 -3.27 5.65
CA VAL A 33 12.36 -2.29 4.83
C VAL A 33 11.28 -2.98 4.04
N ILE A 34 10.12 -2.32 3.93
CA ILE A 34 9.10 -2.60 2.92
C ILE A 34 9.14 -1.48 1.86
N ILE A 35 9.10 -1.86 0.58
CA ILE A 35 8.91 -0.92 -0.53
C ILE A 35 7.47 -1.06 -1.03
N GLY A 36 6.74 0.05 -1.10
CA GLY A 36 5.34 0.05 -1.57
C GLY A 36 4.95 1.38 -2.17
N TYR A 37 3.64 1.65 -2.21
CA TYR A 37 3.07 2.89 -2.76
C TYR A 37 2.47 3.75 -1.65
N THR A 38 2.54 5.08 -1.82
CA THR A 38 1.79 6.06 -1.02
C THR A 38 1.09 7.05 -1.94
N THR A 39 0.23 7.90 -1.39
CA THR A 39 -0.43 8.98 -2.16
C THR A 39 0.61 9.92 -2.75
N GLY A 40 0.54 10.16 -4.05
CA GLY A 40 1.46 11.09 -4.71
C GLY A 40 1.16 12.55 -4.37
N THR A 41 2.13 13.42 -4.68
CA THR A 41 2.01 14.87 -4.45
C THR A 41 1.15 15.59 -5.49
N LEU A 42 0.82 14.91 -6.60
CA LEU A 42 -0.03 15.42 -7.66
C LEU A 42 -1.36 14.63 -7.71
N PRO A 43 -2.46 15.26 -8.15
CA PRO A 43 -3.72 14.55 -8.37
C PRO A 43 -3.53 13.33 -9.27
N LEU A 44 -4.21 12.23 -8.94
CA LEU A 44 -4.21 10.99 -9.73
C LEU A 44 -2.81 10.37 -9.87
N THR A 45 -1.97 10.50 -8.85
CA THR A 45 -0.65 9.83 -8.79
C THR A 45 -0.47 9.05 -7.49
N SER A 46 0.30 7.97 -7.57
CA SER A 46 0.94 7.32 -6.44
C SER A 46 2.44 7.61 -6.48
N SER A 47 3.15 7.36 -5.38
CA SER A 47 4.60 7.48 -5.32
C SER A 47 5.21 6.31 -4.55
N PRO A 48 6.43 5.85 -4.90
CA PRO A 48 7.14 4.86 -4.11
C PRO A 48 7.40 5.37 -2.69
N ILE A 49 7.27 4.49 -1.71
CA ILE A 49 7.61 4.76 -0.30
C ILE A 49 8.41 3.60 0.28
N MET A 50 9.36 3.92 1.16
CA MET A 50 10.06 2.95 2.00
C MET A 50 9.54 3.04 3.43
N ILE A 51 9.02 1.93 3.95
CA ILE A 51 8.54 1.81 5.33
C ILE A 51 9.56 1.04 6.14
N ARG A 52 10.02 1.64 7.24
CA ARG A 52 11.00 1.05 8.18
C ARG A 52 10.40 0.75 9.55
N ASN A 53 9.32 1.44 9.92
CA ASN A 53 8.65 1.27 11.21
C ASN A 53 7.26 0.70 10.98
N GLU A 54 6.84 -0.23 11.84
CA GLU A 54 5.51 -0.83 11.80
C GLU A 54 4.37 0.18 11.99
N GLU A 55 4.65 1.33 12.63
CA GLU A 55 3.70 2.43 12.86
C GLU A 55 3.40 3.22 11.56
N ASP A 56 4.26 3.10 10.56
CA ASP A 56 4.16 3.85 9.30
C ASP A 56 3.42 3.08 8.20
N VAL A 57 3.00 1.83 8.44
CA VAL A 57 2.38 0.96 7.43
C VAL A 57 1.08 1.53 6.87
N ASP A 58 0.36 2.35 7.64
CA ASP A 58 -0.88 3.00 7.19
C ASP A 58 -0.64 3.99 6.03
N LYS A 59 0.61 4.39 5.78
CA LYS A 59 1.00 5.21 4.62
C LYS A 59 1.00 4.41 3.31
N LEU A 60 1.02 3.07 3.38
CA LEU A 60 0.88 2.20 2.22
C LEU A 60 -0.54 2.30 1.68
N ILE A 61 -0.68 2.46 0.37
CA ILE A 61 -1.97 2.46 -0.31
C ILE A 61 -2.00 1.37 -1.37
N TRP A 62 -3.21 0.91 -1.71
CA TRP A 62 -3.43 0.10 -2.90
C TRP A 62 -4.66 0.59 -3.66
N ASN A 63 -4.44 0.95 -4.93
CA ASN A 63 -5.50 1.34 -5.84
C ASN A 63 -4.98 1.35 -7.30
N ASN A 64 -5.86 1.68 -8.23
CA ASN A 64 -5.60 1.71 -9.66
C ASN A 64 -4.53 2.73 -10.12
N LEU A 65 -3.99 3.56 -9.22
CA LEU A 65 -2.88 4.49 -9.52
C LEU A 65 -1.51 3.91 -9.17
N CYS A 66 -1.44 2.70 -8.60
CA CYS A 66 -0.21 2.01 -8.21
C CYS A 66 0.45 1.30 -9.41
N TYR A 67 0.85 2.07 -10.43
CA TYR A 67 1.38 1.55 -11.71
C TYR A 67 2.90 1.68 -11.88
N VAL A 68 3.58 2.42 -11.00
CA VAL A 68 5.02 2.68 -11.11
C VAL A 68 5.81 1.44 -10.76
N ASN A 69 6.72 0.97 -11.62
CA ASN A 69 7.55 -0.19 -11.31
C ASN A 69 8.39 0.02 -10.04
N LEU A 70 8.34 -0.94 -9.10
CA LEU A 70 9.14 -0.93 -7.86
C LEU A 70 10.36 -1.86 -7.92
N ALA A 71 10.44 -2.79 -8.89
CA ALA A 71 11.58 -3.68 -9.14
C ALA A 71 11.51 -4.28 -10.56
#